data_AF-A0A7X7FMT7-F1
#
_entry.id   AF-A0A7X7FMT7-F1
#
_cell.length_a   1.000
_cell.length_b   1.000
_cell.length_c   1.000
_cell.angle_alpha   90.00
_cell.angle_beta   90.00
_cell.angle_gamma   90.00
#
_symmetry.space_group_name_H-M   'P 1'
#
loop_
_entity.id
_entity.type
_entity.pdbx_description
1 polymer ?
#
loop_
_entity_poly.entity_id
_entity_poly.type
_entity_poly.pdbx_seq_one_letter_code
_entity_poly.pdbx_strand_id
1 'polypeptide(L)'
;MAFDSGSITLKRFFVSGRSPKQVDEALLGQLAAKAIGADSIQTADHSEIGWSTGEHILDTEFDFAKNVVADGLYFALRIDTNKPPTELVRSYQKINEQAMLRATGREFLSKAQRREAREQALARLDSEAKSGAFRRMKQIPVFWDLTRNELYFGSTGNSAMESLMLLFRETFDRGIVAASAGEIAARWAAVNGESRLFEDCRPAHFVTPPEAAGEAPAAHSDEGRTNDFLGTEWLTWLWYATQVESPNIATAKSGAVTVLFEKSVQMLCAFRLTGSMAVNSDSPTRLPETLVALSGGKLPVRAAMQIEAQDNAFGFAVRGDAMVFSSVQLPPPEDANTAVAVFGDRIAKLRDLIDAGDGLYAAFLKRRLSSKWPQTLSAMRAWIASCRHAGSPQDGPTTGLLEAVS
;
A
#
# COMPACT_ATOMS: atom_id res chain seq x y z
N MET A 1 9.71 -1.96 14.90
CA MET A 1 9.90 -0.64 14.27
C MET A 1 8.93 -0.47 13.10
N ALA A 2 7.64 -0.36 13.39
CA ALA A 2 6.69 0.25 12.45
C ALA A 2 5.62 1.02 13.22
N PHE A 3 4.73 0.33 13.93
CA PHE A 3 3.64 0.98 14.63
C PHE A 3 4.10 1.67 15.93
N ASP A 4 5.10 1.10 16.58
CA ASP A 4 5.74 1.57 17.82
C ASP A 4 6.63 2.81 17.63
N SER A 5 7.20 2.99 16.43
CA SER A 5 8.23 4.00 16.18
C SER A 5 8.45 4.28 14.69
N GLY A 6 8.94 5.47 14.36
CA GLY A 6 9.33 5.85 12.99
C GLY A 6 8.17 6.01 12.01
N SER A 7 8.46 5.86 10.72
CA SER A 7 7.46 5.97 9.66
C SER A 7 6.69 4.66 9.47
N ILE A 8 5.37 4.74 9.26
CA ILE A 8 4.53 3.56 9.11
C ILE A 8 4.27 3.24 7.63
N THR A 9 4.30 1.95 7.30
CA THR A 9 3.61 1.40 6.13
C THR A 9 2.38 0.65 6.62
N LEU A 10 1.23 0.90 6.01
CA LEU A 10 -0.06 0.38 6.45
C LEU A 10 -0.84 -0.14 5.25
N LYS A 11 -1.09 -1.45 5.25
CA LYS A 11 -2.17 -2.11 4.50
C LYS A 11 -3.22 -2.60 5.49
N ARG A 12 -4.48 -2.25 5.27
CA ARG A 12 -5.60 -2.69 6.12
C ARG A 12 -6.30 -3.91 5.56
N PHE A 13 -6.85 -4.72 6.46
CA PHE A 13 -7.72 -5.84 6.14
C PHE A 13 -8.94 -5.86 7.07
N PHE A 14 -10.10 -6.18 6.53
CA PHE A 14 -11.30 -6.46 7.31
C PHE A 14 -11.28 -7.91 7.78
N VAL A 15 -11.46 -8.13 9.09
CA VAL A 15 -11.48 -9.48 9.66
C VAL A 15 -12.91 -10.03 9.60
N SER A 16 -13.05 -11.27 9.16
CA SER A 16 -14.35 -11.96 9.13
C SER A 16 -14.81 -12.41 10.52
N GLY A 17 -16.13 -12.49 10.71
CA GLY A 17 -16.74 -12.87 11.99
C GLY A 17 -16.75 -11.74 13.03
N ARG A 18 -17.15 -12.07 14.27
CA ARG A 18 -17.24 -11.11 15.37
C ARG A 18 -15.89 -10.93 16.05
N SER A 19 -15.40 -9.71 16.16
CA SER A 19 -14.15 -9.42 16.88
C SER A 19 -14.16 -9.96 18.31
N PRO A 20 -13.04 -10.48 18.84
CA PRO A 20 -12.85 -10.65 20.28
C PRO A 20 -13.12 -9.35 21.03
N LYS A 21 -13.71 -9.42 22.22
CA LYS A 21 -14.01 -8.22 23.03
C LYS A 21 -12.77 -7.61 23.69
N GLN A 22 -11.80 -8.45 24.00
CA GLN A 22 -10.53 -8.10 24.63
C GLN A 22 -9.50 -9.15 24.26
N VAL A 23 -8.22 -8.84 24.47
CA VAL A 23 -7.16 -9.85 24.44
C VAL A 23 -7.21 -10.64 25.73
N ASP A 24 -7.28 -11.97 25.64
CA ASP A 24 -7.23 -12.89 26.77
C ASP A 24 -6.09 -13.92 26.60
N GLU A 25 -5.88 -14.74 27.62
CA GLU A 25 -4.84 -15.78 27.60
C GLU A 25 -5.06 -16.80 26.47
N ALA A 26 -6.31 -17.06 26.09
CA ALA A 26 -6.63 -17.98 25.01
C ALA A 26 -6.16 -17.43 23.65
N LEU A 27 -6.35 -16.14 23.40
CA LEU A 27 -5.91 -15.48 22.18
C LEU A 27 -4.38 -15.43 22.09
N LEU A 28 -3.69 -15.14 23.19
CA LEU A 28 -2.22 -15.23 23.25
C LEU A 28 -1.73 -16.67 23.08
N GLY A 29 -2.43 -17.64 23.66
CA GLY A 29 -2.15 -19.07 23.49
C GLY A 29 -2.26 -19.53 22.04
N GLN A 30 -3.23 -19.01 21.27
CA GLN A 30 -3.35 -19.27 19.83
C GLN A 30 -2.14 -18.73 19.05
N LEU A 31 -1.68 -17.51 19.35
CA LEU A 31 -0.45 -16.96 18.76
C LEU A 31 0.77 -17.83 19.08
N ALA A 32 0.93 -18.19 20.35
CA ALA A 32 2.05 -19.01 20.82
C ALA A 32 2.06 -20.40 20.18
N ALA A 33 0.89 -21.01 19.96
CA ALA A 33 0.77 -22.31 19.29
C ALA A 33 1.33 -22.25 17.85
N LYS A 34 1.06 -21.15 17.12
CA LYS A 34 1.54 -20.91 15.75
C LYS A 34 2.80 -20.04 15.69
N ALA A 35 3.57 -19.97 16.78
CA ALA A 35 4.84 -19.26 16.80
C ALA A 35 5.86 -19.90 15.83
N ILE A 36 6.79 -19.10 15.30
CA ILE A 36 7.91 -19.63 14.50
C ILE A 36 8.68 -20.68 15.32
N GLY A 37 9.04 -21.82 14.71
CA GLY A 37 9.69 -22.94 15.42
C GLY A 37 8.79 -23.78 16.35
N ALA A 38 7.52 -23.40 16.57
CA ALA A 38 6.50 -24.24 17.19
C ALA A 38 5.71 -24.99 16.10
N ASP A 39 4.38 -24.85 16.04
CA ASP A 39 3.55 -25.38 14.94
C ASP A 39 3.50 -24.40 13.74
N SER A 40 4.68 -23.93 13.34
CA SER A 40 4.89 -23.05 12.19
C SER A 40 4.56 -23.76 10.86
N ILE A 41 4.24 -22.98 9.83
CA ILE A 41 3.85 -23.52 8.52
C ILE A 41 5.04 -23.50 7.57
N GLN A 42 5.36 -24.65 7.00
CA GLN A 42 6.28 -24.75 5.86
C GLN A 42 5.50 -24.55 4.56
N THR A 43 5.84 -23.51 3.80
CA THR A 43 5.20 -23.18 2.54
C THR A 43 5.82 -23.97 1.39
N ALA A 44 5.09 -24.09 0.27
CA ALA A 44 5.54 -24.82 -0.92
C ALA A 44 6.85 -24.28 -1.52
N ASP A 45 7.18 -23.01 -1.26
CA ASP A 45 8.40 -22.38 -1.72
C ASP A 45 9.58 -22.54 -0.74
N HIS A 46 9.51 -23.52 0.18
CA HIS A 46 10.54 -23.79 1.20
C HIS A 46 10.82 -22.59 2.13
N SER A 47 9.80 -21.78 2.38
CA SER A 47 9.84 -20.76 3.42
C SER A 47 9.09 -21.28 4.65
N GLU A 48 9.49 -20.85 5.83
CA GLU A 48 8.77 -21.11 7.08
C GLU A 48 8.08 -19.83 7.50
N ILE A 49 6.80 -19.91 7.83
CA ILE A 49 6.02 -18.78 8.34
C ILE A 49 5.45 -19.10 9.71
N GLY A 50 5.52 -18.14 10.61
CA GLY A 50 5.00 -18.27 11.97
C GLY A 50 4.91 -16.91 12.64
N TRP A 51 4.30 -16.87 13.82
CA TRP A 51 4.23 -15.64 14.60
C TRP A 51 5.51 -15.41 15.40
N SER A 52 5.86 -14.15 15.55
CA SER A 52 6.76 -13.65 16.58
C SER A 52 6.05 -12.51 17.33
N THR A 53 6.61 -12.07 18.46
CA THR A 53 6.14 -10.82 19.07
C THR A 53 6.50 -9.64 18.16
N GLY A 54 6.04 -8.45 18.53
CA GLY A 54 6.34 -7.22 17.81
C GLY A 54 7.65 -6.53 18.23
N GLU A 55 8.37 -7.06 19.22
CA GLU A 55 9.56 -6.45 19.81
C GLU A 55 10.81 -6.74 18.96
N HIS A 56 11.18 -8.01 18.82
CA HIS A 56 12.29 -8.44 17.97
C HIS A 56 12.03 -9.78 17.28
N ILE A 57 12.78 -10.04 16.20
CA ILE A 57 12.53 -11.15 15.28
C ILE A 57 12.68 -12.54 15.92
N LEU A 58 13.45 -12.63 17.00
CA LEU A 58 13.69 -13.86 17.76
C LEU A 58 12.71 -14.06 18.94
N ASP A 59 11.88 -13.07 19.26
CA ASP A 59 10.98 -13.17 20.41
C ASP A 59 9.71 -13.93 20.03
N THR A 60 9.49 -15.05 20.71
CA THR A 60 8.32 -15.91 20.57
C THR A 60 7.56 -16.06 21.89
N GLU A 61 7.90 -15.27 22.90
CA GLU A 61 7.27 -15.29 24.22
C GLU A 61 6.19 -14.21 24.28
N PHE A 62 4.96 -14.64 23.98
CA PHE A 62 3.79 -13.76 23.96
C PHE A 62 3.28 -13.51 25.37
N ASP A 63 3.10 -12.24 25.73
CA ASP A 63 2.57 -11.82 27.02
C ASP A 63 1.71 -10.55 26.88
N PHE A 64 0.97 -10.22 27.94
CA PHE A 64 0.08 -9.06 27.92
C PHE A 64 0.83 -7.72 27.79
N ALA A 65 2.00 -7.59 28.42
CA ALA A 65 2.74 -6.33 28.47
C ALA A 65 3.32 -5.94 27.10
N LYS A 66 3.73 -6.93 26.30
CA LYS A 66 4.30 -6.74 24.96
C LYS A 66 3.24 -6.70 23.86
N ASN A 67 2.22 -7.54 23.98
CA ASN A 67 1.28 -7.78 22.87
C ASN A 67 -0.02 -6.99 23.00
N VAL A 68 -0.42 -6.54 24.20
CA VAL A 68 -1.63 -5.72 24.34
C VAL A 68 -1.26 -4.25 24.32
N VAL A 69 -1.76 -3.54 23.31
CA VAL A 69 -1.51 -2.11 23.12
C VAL A 69 -2.83 -1.42 22.83
N ALA A 70 -3.20 -0.46 23.69
CA ALA A 70 -4.55 0.10 23.71
C ALA A 70 -5.60 -1.03 23.73
N ASP A 71 -6.56 -1.00 22.82
CA ASP A 71 -7.63 -2.01 22.68
C ASP A 71 -7.34 -3.03 21.59
N GLY A 72 -6.05 -3.28 21.29
CA GLY A 72 -5.63 -4.13 20.19
C GLY A 72 -4.51 -5.10 20.55
N LEU A 73 -4.25 -6.01 19.61
CA LEU A 73 -3.22 -7.05 19.72
C LEU A 73 -2.09 -6.74 18.74
N TYR A 74 -0.88 -6.54 19.26
CA TYR A 74 0.34 -6.30 18.49
C TYR A 74 1.23 -7.54 18.45
N PHE A 75 1.63 -7.95 17.26
CA PHE A 75 2.46 -9.13 17.00
C PHE A 75 3.13 -8.97 15.63
N ALA A 76 3.84 -9.99 15.15
CA ALA A 76 4.44 -9.94 13.83
C ALA A 76 4.40 -11.27 13.10
N LEU A 77 4.20 -11.21 11.78
CA LEU A 77 4.46 -12.31 10.88
C LEU A 77 5.97 -12.41 10.65
N ARG A 78 6.56 -13.57 10.95
CA ARG A 78 7.93 -13.88 10.58
C ARG A 78 7.94 -14.84 9.39
N ILE A 79 8.74 -14.50 8.39
CA ILE A 79 8.99 -15.31 7.20
C ILE A 79 10.48 -15.63 7.17
N ASP A 80 10.80 -16.92 7.28
CA ASP A 80 12.15 -17.44 7.19
C ASP A 80 12.34 -18.10 5.83
N THR A 81 13.31 -17.62 5.07
CA THR A 81 13.66 -18.17 3.77
C THR A 81 15.06 -18.73 3.82
N ASN A 82 15.28 -19.88 3.19
CA ASN A 82 16.60 -20.49 3.12
C ASN A 82 16.93 -20.86 1.68
N LYS A 83 17.13 -19.83 0.86
CA LYS A 83 17.34 -19.95 -0.59
C LYS A 83 18.73 -19.44 -0.97
N PRO A 84 19.50 -20.20 -1.77
CA PRO A 84 20.78 -19.73 -2.27
C PRO A 84 20.65 -18.42 -3.06
N PRO A 85 21.51 -17.42 -2.83
CA PRO A 85 21.53 -16.20 -3.64
C PRO A 85 21.80 -16.51 -5.11
N THR A 86 21.04 -15.89 -6.02
CA THR A 86 21.14 -16.12 -7.47
C THR A 86 22.54 -15.81 -8.03
N GLU A 87 23.20 -14.78 -7.50
CA GLU A 87 24.58 -14.43 -7.88
C GLU A 87 25.60 -15.48 -7.45
N LEU A 88 25.36 -16.15 -6.32
CA LEU A 88 26.23 -17.24 -5.86
C LEU A 88 26.04 -18.48 -6.74
N VAL A 89 24.80 -18.81 -7.12
CA VAL A 89 24.49 -19.87 -8.10
C VAL A 89 25.19 -19.60 -9.43
N ARG A 90 25.12 -18.35 -9.94
CA ARG A 90 25.81 -17.95 -11.18
C ARG A 90 27.32 -18.08 -11.07
N SER A 91 27.90 -17.75 -9.93
CA SER A 91 29.34 -17.82 -9.68
C SER A 91 29.83 -19.27 -9.69
N TYR A 92 29.16 -20.17 -8.97
CA TYR A 92 29.50 -21.59 -8.98
C TYR A 92 29.26 -22.25 -10.35
N GLN A 93 28.19 -21.85 -11.05
CA GLN A 93 27.96 -22.29 -12.42
C GLN A 93 29.16 -21.94 -13.30
N LYS A 94 29.67 -20.69 -13.25
CA LYS A 94 30.86 -20.30 -14.02
C LYS A 94 32.12 -21.08 -13.62
N ILE A 95 32.33 -21.35 -12.33
CA ILE A 95 33.46 -22.15 -11.83
C ILE A 95 33.39 -23.57 -12.42
N ASN A 96 32.21 -24.20 -12.38
CA ASN A 96 31.99 -25.55 -12.92
C ASN A 96 32.19 -25.57 -14.45
N GLU A 97 31.67 -24.56 -15.17
CA GLU A 97 31.87 -24.42 -16.61
C GLU A 97 33.36 -24.29 -16.97
N GLN A 98 34.12 -23.46 -16.25
CA GLN A 98 35.56 -23.30 -16.45
C GLN A 98 36.32 -24.60 -16.16
N ALA A 99 35.93 -25.34 -15.14
CA ALA A 99 36.52 -26.65 -14.83
C ALA A 99 36.28 -27.67 -15.97
N MET A 100 35.06 -27.71 -16.51
CA MET A 100 34.71 -28.58 -17.65
C MET A 100 35.47 -28.21 -18.93
N LEU A 101 35.62 -26.92 -19.23
CA LEU A 101 36.41 -26.45 -20.38
C LEU A 101 37.89 -26.85 -20.23
N ARG A 102 38.47 -26.66 -19.04
CA ARG A 102 39.85 -27.09 -18.74
C ARG A 102 40.04 -28.59 -18.87
N ALA A 103 39.08 -29.40 -18.41
CA ALA A 103 39.15 -30.86 -18.46
C ALA A 103 38.98 -31.41 -19.89
N THR A 104 38.14 -30.78 -20.71
CA THR A 104 37.87 -31.25 -22.08
C THR A 104 38.76 -30.62 -23.15
N GLY A 105 39.47 -29.53 -22.82
CA GLY A 105 40.31 -28.77 -23.75
C GLY A 105 39.55 -28.04 -24.84
N ARG A 106 38.22 -27.90 -24.73
CA ARG A 106 37.36 -27.23 -25.73
C ARG A 106 37.22 -25.76 -25.42
N GLU A 107 36.98 -24.94 -26.44
CA GLU A 107 36.69 -23.50 -26.26
C GLU A 107 35.24 -23.22 -25.83
N PHE A 108 34.30 -24.13 -26.14
CA PHE A 108 32.88 -23.93 -25.86
C PHE A 108 32.23 -25.19 -25.26
N LEU A 109 31.29 -24.96 -24.33
CA LEU A 109 30.42 -25.99 -23.76
C LEU A 109 29.09 -26.08 -24.52
N SER A 110 28.58 -27.30 -24.66
CA SER A 110 27.22 -27.54 -25.17
C SER A 110 26.14 -27.05 -24.19
N LYS A 111 24.91 -26.87 -24.69
CA LYS A 111 23.75 -26.49 -23.86
C LYS A 111 23.50 -27.50 -22.73
N ALA A 112 23.73 -28.79 -22.98
CA ALA A 112 23.60 -29.85 -21.98
C ALA A 112 24.63 -29.70 -20.86
N GLN A 113 25.90 -29.43 -21.21
CA GLN A 113 26.98 -29.25 -20.22
C GLN A 113 26.81 -27.98 -19.38
N ARG A 114 26.31 -26.88 -19.97
CA ARG A 114 25.96 -25.68 -19.18
C ARG A 114 24.82 -25.94 -18.21
N ARG A 115 23.82 -26.74 -18.61
CA ARG A 115 22.74 -27.17 -17.72
C ARG A 115 23.27 -28.03 -16.58
N GLU A 116 24.13 -28.99 -16.88
CA GLU A 116 24.79 -29.85 -15.88
C GLU A 116 25.64 -29.03 -14.89
N ALA A 117 26.45 -28.08 -15.38
CA ALA A 117 27.25 -27.20 -14.53
C ALA A 117 26.39 -26.37 -13.56
N ARG A 118 25.20 -25.93 -14.03
CA ARG A 118 24.21 -25.24 -13.19
C ARG A 118 23.56 -26.17 -12.18
N GLU A 119 23.18 -27.39 -12.57
CA GLU A 119 22.62 -28.40 -11.66
C GLU A 119 23.61 -28.76 -10.55
N GLN A 120 24.90 -28.93 -10.88
CA GLN A 120 25.97 -29.15 -9.89
C GLN A 120 26.14 -27.96 -8.94
N ALA A 121 26.07 -26.73 -9.46
CA ALA A 121 26.12 -25.51 -8.65
C ALA A 121 24.94 -25.41 -7.67
N LEU A 122 23.72 -25.73 -8.15
CA LEU A 122 22.53 -25.78 -7.31
C LEU A 122 22.63 -26.87 -6.25
N ALA A 123 23.00 -28.10 -6.61
CA ALA A 123 23.12 -29.21 -5.66
C ALA A 123 24.13 -28.92 -4.54
N ARG A 124 25.26 -28.29 -4.88
CA ARG A 124 26.23 -27.81 -3.88
C ARG A 124 25.59 -26.79 -2.94
N LEU A 125 24.96 -25.77 -3.49
CA LEU A 125 24.37 -24.69 -2.71
C LEU A 125 23.16 -25.15 -1.88
N ASP A 126 22.39 -26.13 -2.35
CA ASP A 126 21.30 -26.73 -1.59
C ASP A 126 21.85 -27.53 -0.40
N SER A 127 23.03 -28.15 -0.55
CA SER A 127 23.70 -28.79 0.59
C SER A 127 24.16 -27.76 1.65
N GLU A 128 24.65 -26.60 1.22
CA GLU A 128 25.00 -25.47 2.10
C GLU A 128 23.74 -24.81 2.69
N ALA A 129 22.63 -24.76 1.95
CA ALA A 129 21.35 -24.28 2.47
C ALA A 129 20.87 -25.17 3.62
N LYS A 130 21.04 -26.49 3.55
CA LYS A 130 20.63 -27.40 4.65
C LYS A 130 21.30 -27.10 6.00
N SER A 131 22.51 -26.50 6.01
CA SER A 131 23.15 -26.06 7.25
C SER A 131 22.65 -24.70 7.75
N GLY A 132 21.71 -24.08 7.03
CA GLY A 132 21.15 -22.76 7.34
C GLY A 132 22.00 -21.59 6.82
N ALA A 133 23.01 -21.84 5.97
CA ALA A 133 23.97 -20.83 5.52
C ALA A 133 23.32 -19.62 4.81
N PHE A 134 22.12 -19.80 4.24
CA PHE A 134 21.38 -18.75 3.53
C PHE A 134 20.08 -18.34 4.22
N ARG A 135 19.91 -18.66 5.52
CA ARG A 135 18.71 -18.30 6.27
C ARG A 135 18.59 -16.78 6.35
N ARG A 136 17.48 -16.25 5.83
CA ARG A 136 17.06 -14.85 5.97
C ARG A 136 15.74 -14.82 6.69
N MET A 137 15.71 -14.12 7.81
CA MET A 137 14.53 -13.92 8.63
C MET A 137 13.98 -12.53 8.32
N LYS A 138 12.68 -12.43 8.05
CA LYS A 138 11.99 -11.16 7.88
C LYS A 138 10.80 -11.10 8.82
N GLN A 139 10.79 -10.10 9.69
CA GLN A 139 9.65 -9.78 10.56
C GLN A 139 8.81 -8.69 9.92
N ILE A 140 7.49 -8.84 9.95
CA ILE A 140 6.53 -7.87 9.45
C ILE A 140 5.50 -7.61 10.56
N PRO A 141 5.42 -6.38 11.08
CA PRO A 141 4.52 -6.06 12.19
C PRO A 141 3.05 -6.14 11.75
N VAL A 142 2.23 -6.60 12.68
CA VAL A 142 0.78 -6.78 12.56
C VAL A 142 0.13 -6.18 13.81
N PHE A 143 -0.88 -5.35 13.62
CA PHE A 143 -1.71 -4.86 14.71
C PHE A 143 -3.17 -5.20 14.41
N TRP A 144 -3.82 -5.97 15.29
CA TRP A 144 -5.25 -6.26 15.21
C TRP A 144 -6.00 -5.28 16.08
N ASP A 145 -6.68 -4.33 15.44
CA ASP A 145 -7.60 -3.43 16.10
C ASP A 145 -8.92 -4.15 16.39
N LEU A 146 -9.12 -4.58 17.64
CA LEU A 146 -10.30 -5.33 18.04
C LEU A 146 -11.57 -4.46 18.00
N THR A 147 -11.44 -3.15 18.20
CA THR A 147 -12.58 -2.22 18.22
C THR A 147 -13.17 -2.02 16.82
N ARG A 148 -12.29 -1.93 15.81
CA ARG A 148 -12.66 -1.78 14.40
C ARG A 148 -12.84 -3.12 13.68
N ASN A 149 -12.38 -4.22 14.30
CA ASN A 149 -12.27 -5.53 13.68
C ASN A 149 -11.44 -5.49 12.37
N GLU A 150 -10.35 -4.73 12.42
CA GLU A 150 -9.45 -4.49 11.30
C GLU A 150 -8.03 -4.94 11.66
N LEU A 151 -7.32 -5.46 10.66
CA LEU A 151 -5.92 -5.84 10.79
C LEU A 151 -5.04 -4.84 10.03
N TYR A 152 -4.02 -4.32 10.69
CA TYR A 152 -3.03 -3.41 10.13
C TYR A 152 -1.74 -4.15 9.88
N PHE A 153 -1.29 -4.14 8.63
CA PHE A 153 -0.12 -4.89 8.19
C PHE A 153 1.00 -3.97 7.70
N GLY A 154 2.20 -4.18 8.24
CA GLY A 154 3.40 -3.38 7.96
C GLY A 154 4.06 -3.62 6.61
N SER A 155 3.37 -4.19 5.61
CA SER A 155 3.94 -4.50 4.30
C SER A 155 2.93 -4.39 3.16
N THR A 156 3.46 -4.22 1.95
CA THR A 156 2.68 -4.10 0.70
C THR A 156 2.96 -5.23 -0.28
N GLY A 157 3.79 -6.21 0.09
CA GLY A 157 4.21 -7.30 -0.80
C GLY A 157 3.18 -8.41 -0.89
N ASN A 158 2.78 -8.82 -2.10
CA ASN A 158 1.75 -9.85 -2.32
C ASN A 158 2.06 -11.17 -1.62
N SER A 159 3.27 -11.71 -1.75
CA SER A 159 3.65 -12.97 -1.08
C SER A 159 3.58 -12.89 0.44
N ALA A 160 3.87 -11.72 1.02
CA ALA A 160 3.74 -11.50 2.45
C ALA A 160 2.26 -11.41 2.88
N MET A 161 1.41 -10.82 2.04
CA MET A 161 -0.05 -10.79 2.28
C MET A 161 -0.66 -12.19 2.18
N GLU A 162 -0.26 -13.00 1.21
CA GLU A 162 -0.69 -14.40 1.09
C GLU A 162 -0.28 -15.22 2.32
N SER A 163 0.97 -15.05 2.77
CA SER A 163 1.48 -15.68 4.00
C SER A 163 0.68 -15.24 5.23
N LEU A 164 0.36 -13.94 5.33
CA LEU A 164 -0.48 -13.40 6.40
C LEU A 164 -1.88 -14.02 6.39
N MET A 165 -2.54 -14.05 5.24
CA MET A 165 -3.90 -14.60 5.10
C MET A 165 -3.96 -16.07 5.49
N LEU A 166 -2.97 -16.86 5.04
CA LEU A 166 -2.84 -18.27 5.38
C LEU A 166 -2.65 -18.46 6.88
N LEU A 167 -1.60 -17.86 7.45
CA LEU A 167 -1.26 -18.04 8.86
C LEU A 167 -2.36 -17.51 9.79
N PHE A 168 -2.97 -16.38 9.46
CA PHE A 168 -4.08 -15.81 10.24
C PHE A 168 -5.29 -16.73 10.26
N ARG A 169 -5.63 -17.34 9.11
CA ARG A 169 -6.72 -18.31 9.03
C ARG A 169 -6.44 -19.56 9.86
N GLU A 170 -5.24 -20.12 9.76
CA GLU A 170 -4.83 -21.31 10.52
C GLU A 170 -4.76 -21.05 12.03
N THR A 171 -4.49 -19.81 12.44
CA THR A 171 -4.34 -19.45 13.87
C THR A 171 -5.67 -19.14 14.53
N PHE A 172 -6.50 -18.33 13.87
CA PHE A 172 -7.71 -17.75 14.47
C PHE A 172 -9.02 -18.29 13.89
N ASP A 173 -8.95 -19.23 12.94
CA ASP A 173 -10.08 -19.75 12.15
C ASP A 173 -10.92 -18.63 11.51
N ARG A 174 -10.23 -17.61 11.02
CA ARG A 174 -10.84 -16.40 10.45
C ARG A 174 -10.18 -15.99 9.15
N GLY A 175 -10.98 -15.66 8.15
CA GLY A 175 -10.51 -15.00 6.94
C GLY A 175 -10.29 -13.51 7.14
N ILE A 176 -9.39 -12.93 6.36
CA ILE A 176 -9.20 -11.48 6.24
C ILE A 176 -9.34 -11.07 4.77
N VAL A 177 -9.95 -9.92 4.53
CA VAL A 177 -10.14 -9.36 3.18
C VAL A 177 -9.43 -8.03 3.09
N ALA A 178 -8.59 -7.84 2.08
CA ALA A 178 -7.85 -6.60 1.90
C ALA A 178 -8.82 -5.42 1.71
N ALA A 179 -8.63 -4.36 2.49
CA ALA A 179 -9.40 -3.13 2.34
C ALA A 179 -8.89 -2.33 1.13
N SER A 180 -9.16 -2.81 -0.09
CA SER A 180 -8.90 -2.08 -1.33
C SER A 180 -9.94 -0.96 -1.54
N ALA A 181 -9.73 -0.09 -2.53
CA ALA A 181 -10.69 0.96 -2.84
C ALA A 181 -12.08 0.40 -3.17
N GLY A 182 -12.15 -0.70 -3.93
CA GLY A 182 -13.39 -1.38 -4.27
C GLY A 182 -14.06 -2.03 -3.07
N GLU A 183 -13.31 -2.72 -2.20
CA GLU A 183 -13.87 -3.35 -1.00
C GLU A 183 -14.42 -2.32 0.00
N ILE A 184 -13.68 -1.22 0.23
CA ILE A 184 -14.15 -0.12 1.09
C ILE A 184 -15.41 0.50 0.49
N ALA A 185 -15.44 0.74 -0.82
CA ALA A 185 -16.60 1.30 -1.51
C ALA A 185 -17.82 0.37 -1.47
N ALA A 186 -17.63 -0.95 -1.61
CA ALA A 186 -18.70 -1.94 -1.52
C ALA A 186 -19.35 -1.92 -0.12
N ARG A 187 -18.53 -1.91 0.94
CA ARG A 187 -19.01 -1.82 2.32
C ARG A 187 -19.73 -0.50 2.60
N TRP A 188 -19.15 0.60 2.12
CA TRP A 188 -19.76 1.92 2.22
C TRP A 188 -21.13 1.95 1.53
N ALA A 189 -21.23 1.42 0.30
CA ALA A 189 -22.45 1.39 -0.48
C ALA A 189 -23.53 0.52 0.20
N ALA A 190 -23.16 -0.63 0.75
CA ALA A 190 -24.08 -1.49 1.49
C ALA A 190 -24.68 -0.79 2.72
N VAL A 191 -23.87 -0.05 3.47
CA VAL A 191 -24.33 0.70 4.66
C VAL A 191 -25.23 1.89 4.28
N ASN A 192 -24.97 2.53 3.14
CA ASN A 192 -25.72 3.72 2.70
C ASN A 192 -26.89 3.40 1.76
N GLY A 193 -27.14 2.13 1.44
CA GLY A 193 -28.23 1.72 0.53
C GLY A 193 -27.94 1.95 -0.96
N GLU A 194 -26.68 2.15 -1.33
CA GLU A 194 -26.23 2.52 -2.69
C GLU A 194 -25.65 1.34 -3.48
N SER A 195 -25.88 0.09 -3.03
CA SER A 195 -25.26 -1.11 -3.63
C SER A 195 -25.53 -1.25 -5.13
N ARG A 196 -26.73 -0.92 -5.60
CA ARG A 196 -27.06 -0.97 -7.04
C ARG A 196 -26.23 0.02 -7.86
N LEU A 197 -26.11 1.26 -7.38
CA LEU A 197 -25.30 2.28 -8.06
C LEU A 197 -23.82 1.91 -8.06
N PHE A 198 -23.34 1.25 -7.01
CA PHE A 198 -21.99 0.71 -6.94
C PHE A 198 -21.76 -0.45 -7.94
N GLU A 199 -22.70 -1.39 -8.05
CA GLU A 199 -22.62 -2.51 -9.01
C GLU A 199 -22.65 -2.04 -10.48
N ASP A 200 -23.43 -1.01 -10.77
CA ASP A 200 -23.53 -0.39 -12.10
C ASP A 200 -22.36 0.57 -12.40
N CYS A 201 -21.52 0.87 -11.41
CA CYS A 201 -20.41 1.79 -11.56
C CYS A 201 -19.40 1.26 -12.59
N ARG A 202 -18.98 2.13 -13.51
CA ARG A 202 -17.93 1.85 -14.51
C ARG A 202 -16.86 2.94 -14.46
N PRO A 203 -15.61 2.64 -14.86
CA PRO A 203 -14.54 3.63 -14.91
C PRO A 203 -14.94 4.88 -15.72
N ALA A 204 -14.63 6.06 -15.18
CA ALA A 204 -14.87 7.34 -15.81
C ALA A 204 -13.72 7.70 -16.76
N HIS A 205 -14.09 8.18 -17.95
CA HIS A 205 -13.12 8.71 -18.90
C HIS A 205 -12.88 10.20 -18.62
N PHE A 206 -11.71 10.57 -18.12
CA PHE A 206 -11.36 11.96 -17.80
C PHE A 206 -10.84 12.77 -18.99
N VAL A 207 -10.41 12.08 -20.05
CA VAL A 207 -10.06 12.67 -21.34
C VAL A 207 -10.71 11.84 -22.45
N THR A 208 -10.83 12.42 -23.65
CA THR A 208 -11.29 11.70 -24.82
C THR A 208 -10.32 10.53 -25.12
N PRO A 209 -10.82 9.28 -25.21
CA PRO A 209 -9.98 8.14 -25.55
C PRO A 209 -9.29 8.34 -26.91
N PRO A 210 -7.97 8.10 -27.03
CA PRO A 210 -7.29 8.06 -28.31
C PRO A 210 -7.86 6.94 -29.19
N GLU A 211 -7.88 7.13 -30.52
CA GLU A 211 -8.37 6.11 -31.48
C GLU A 211 -7.67 4.76 -31.30
N ALA A 212 -6.38 4.77 -30.95
CA ALA A 212 -5.56 3.58 -30.71
C ALA A 212 -5.89 2.82 -29.41
N ALA A 213 -6.74 3.35 -28.52
CA ALA A 213 -7.06 2.73 -27.23
C ALA A 213 -8.02 1.52 -27.35
N GLY A 214 -8.70 1.35 -28.49
CA GLY A 214 -9.74 0.34 -28.67
C GLY A 214 -10.91 0.49 -27.67
N GLU A 215 -11.80 -0.50 -27.61
CA GLU A 215 -12.88 -0.58 -26.60
C GLU A 215 -12.38 -1.08 -25.22
N ALA A 216 -11.07 -1.30 -25.05
CA ALA A 216 -10.52 -1.91 -23.87
C ALA A 216 -10.70 -1.01 -22.63
N PRO A 217 -11.18 -1.54 -21.50
CA PRO A 217 -11.35 -0.76 -20.29
C PRO A 217 -10.01 -0.19 -19.81
N ALA A 218 -10.08 1.03 -19.28
CA ALA A 218 -8.94 1.76 -18.73
C ALA A 218 -8.16 0.93 -17.69
N ALA A 219 -6.84 1.19 -17.58
CA ALA A 219 -5.76 0.77 -16.66
C ALA A 219 -6.04 -0.02 -15.36
N HIS A 220 -7.06 -0.86 -15.31
CA HIS A 220 -7.50 -1.64 -14.15
C HIS A 220 -7.38 -3.10 -14.53
N SER A 221 -6.72 -3.88 -13.67
CA SER A 221 -6.33 -5.27 -13.91
C SER A 221 -7.53 -6.12 -14.38
N ASP A 222 -7.28 -6.97 -15.36
CA ASP A 222 -8.25 -7.86 -16.02
C ASP A 222 -8.66 -9.07 -15.15
N GLU A 223 -8.57 -8.93 -13.82
CA GLU A 223 -8.86 -10.00 -12.86
C GLU A 223 -9.76 -9.47 -11.75
N GLY A 224 -11.03 -9.90 -11.80
CA GLY A 224 -12.00 -9.73 -10.72
C GLY A 224 -12.67 -8.36 -10.67
N ARG A 225 -13.98 -8.37 -10.41
CA ARG A 225 -14.88 -7.22 -10.23
C ARG A 225 -14.54 -6.35 -9.01
N THR A 226 -13.28 -6.02 -8.82
CA THR A 226 -12.87 -5.07 -7.80
C THR A 226 -13.06 -3.69 -8.43
N ASN A 227 -14.02 -2.91 -7.95
CA ASN A 227 -14.19 -1.51 -8.36
C ASN A 227 -13.02 -0.63 -7.84
N ASP A 228 -11.80 -1.16 -7.83
CA ASP A 228 -10.57 -0.54 -7.31
C ASP A 228 -10.16 0.66 -8.16
N PHE A 229 -10.67 0.79 -9.38
CA PHE A 229 -10.54 2.00 -10.19
C PHE A 229 -11.01 3.26 -9.46
N LEU A 230 -11.96 3.12 -8.55
CA LEU A 230 -12.47 4.22 -7.72
C LEU A 230 -11.37 4.87 -6.88
N GLY A 231 -10.28 4.15 -6.55
CA GLY A 231 -9.14 4.72 -5.86
C GLY A 231 -8.34 5.71 -6.72
N THR A 232 -8.14 5.40 -7.99
CA THR A 232 -7.51 6.31 -8.96
C THR A 232 -8.41 7.51 -9.27
N GLU A 233 -9.72 7.28 -9.42
CA GLU A 233 -10.69 8.36 -9.61
C GLU A 233 -10.77 9.28 -8.39
N TRP A 234 -10.69 8.72 -7.18
CA TRP A 234 -10.65 9.47 -5.93
C TRP A 234 -9.42 10.39 -5.87
N LEU A 235 -8.23 9.90 -6.20
CA LEU A 235 -7.03 10.75 -6.25
C LEU A 235 -7.15 11.85 -7.32
N THR A 236 -7.76 11.54 -8.47
CA THR A 236 -8.01 12.51 -9.53
C THR A 236 -9.02 13.58 -9.07
N TRP A 237 -10.07 13.18 -8.37
CA TRP A 237 -11.06 14.08 -7.79
C TRP A 237 -10.47 14.93 -6.67
N LEU A 238 -9.65 14.38 -5.76
CA LEU A 238 -8.97 15.14 -4.72
C LEU A 238 -8.07 16.23 -5.33
N TRP A 239 -7.32 15.90 -6.38
CA TRP A 239 -6.51 16.88 -7.08
C TRP A 239 -7.39 18.00 -7.66
N TYR A 240 -8.46 17.67 -8.38
CA TYR A 240 -9.40 18.66 -8.89
C TYR A 240 -10.02 19.53 -7.76
N ALA A 241 -10.53 18.90 -6.71
CA ALA A 241 -11.21 19.57 -5.61
C ALA A 241 -10.27 20.55 -4.88
N THR A 242 -9.04 20.13 -4.59
CA THR A 242 -8.05 20.97 -3.89
C THR A 242 -7.56 22.16 -4.73
N GLN A 243 -7.59 22.07 -6.06
CA GLN A 243 -7.16 23.16 -6.95
C GLN A 243 -8.29 24.10 -7.39
N VAL A 244 -9.49 23.58 -7.58
CA VAL A 244 -10.60 24.30 -8.21
C VAL A 244 -11.71 24.66 -7.24
N GLU A 245 -11.97 23.80 -6.24
CA GLU A 245 -13.09 23.99 -5.31
C GLU A 245 -12.58 24.54 -3.97
N SER A 246 -12.01 23.66 -3.14
CA SER A 246 -11.52 23.99 -1.81
C SER A 246 -10.53 22.93 -1.36
N PRO A 247 -9.40 23.31 -0.72
CA PRO A 247 -8.51 22.35 -0.08
C PRO A 247 -9.15 21.71 1.16
N ASN A 248 -10.19 22.34 1.74
CA ASN A 248 -10.92 21.86 2.90
C ASN A 248 -12.12 21.04 2.45
N ILE A 249 -12.12 19.74 2.77
CA ILE A 249 -13.17 18.79 2.38
C ILE A 249 -13.92 18.36 3.62
N ALA A 250 -15.24 18.57 3.64
CA ALA A 250 -16.09 18.14 4.75
C ALA A 250 -16.22 16.62 4.79
N THR A 251 -15.91 16.04 5.94
CA THR A 251 -16.06 14.60 6.23
C THR A 251 -17.05 14.38 7.38
N ALA A 252 -17.68 13.20 7.43
CA ALA A 252 -18.72 12.93 8.42
C ALA A 252 -18.18 12.73 9.84
N LYS A 253 -16.95 12.18 9.97
CA LYS A 253 -16.34 11.82 11.27
C LYS A 253 -15.27 12.81 11.71
N SER A 254 -14.40 13.25 10.79
CA SER A 254 -13.21 14.04 11.11
C SER A 254 -13.40 15.54 10.93
N GLY A 255 -14.63 16.00 10.66
CA GLY A 255 -14.89 17.41 10.34
C GLY A 255 -14.33 17.81 8.98
N ALA A 256 -13.91 19.06 8.84
CA ALA A 256 -13.22 19.51 7.64
C ALA A 256 -11.78 19.01 7.65
N VAL A 257 -11.38 18.31 6.58
CA VAL A 257 -10.01 17.82 6.38
C VAL A 257 -9.34 18.66 5.30
N THR A 258 -8.23 19.30 5.65
CA THR A 258 -7.41 20.05 4.69
C THR A 258 -6.49 19.09 3.96
N VAL A 259 -6.42 19.15 2.64
CA VAL A 259 -5.58 18.26 1.82
C VAL A 259 -4.57 19.05 1.00
N LEU A 260 -3.29 18.68 1.09
CA LEU A 260 -2.20 19.25 0.32
C LEU A 260 -1.37 18.15 -0.33
N PHE A 261 -1.21 18.20 -1.66
CA PHE A 261 -0.34 17.28 -2.39
C PHE A 261 1.11 17.77 -2.35
N GLU A 262 2.03 16.90 -1.91
CA GLU A 262 3.44 17.24 -1.77
C GLU A 262 4.34 16.05 -2.10
N LYS A 263 5.64 16.30 -2.24
CA LYS A 263 6.74 15.32 -2.39
C LYS A 263 6.72 14.52 -3.68
N SER A 264 5.63 13.81 -4.01
CA SER A 264 5.59 12.94 -5.17
C SER A 264 4.18 12.65 -5.69
N VAL A 265 4.06 12.50 -7.02
CA VAL A 265 2.88 11.92 -7.68
C VAL A 265 3.35 10.93 -8.73
N GLN A 266 2.75 9.74 -8.74
CA GLN A 266 2.93 8.73 -9.77
C GLN A 266 1.64 8.59 -10.56
N MET A 267 1.76 8.65 -11.88
CA MET A 267 0.65 8.59 -12.81
C MET A 267 0.83 7.48 -13.83
N LEU A 268 -0.29 6.90 -14.26
CA LEU A 268 -0.32 5.83 -15.26
C LEU A 268 -1.29 6.19 -16.39
N CYS A 269 -0.91 5.91 -17.63
CA CYS A 269 -1.80 6.09 -18.77
C CYS A 269 -3.06 5.23 -18.60
N ALA A 270 -4.22 5.88 -18.49
CA ALA A 270 -5.51 5.21 -18.37
C ALA A 270 -5.76 4.26 -19.54
N PHE A 271 -5.22 4.56 -20.73
CA PHE A 271 -5.41 3.75 -21.95
C PHE A 271 -4.31 2.71 -22.17
N ARG A 272 -3.34 2.57 -21.26
CA ARG A 272 -2.16 1.67 -21.39
C ARG A 272 -1.30 1.90 -22.64
N LEU A 273 -1.37 3.09 -23.25
CA LEU A 273 -0.63 3.43 -24.47
C LEU A 273 0.75 4.05 -24.21
N THR A 274 0.86 4.94 -23.20
CA THR A 274 2.03 5.81 -23.03
C THR A 274 2.79 5.58 -21.71
N GLY A 275 2.58 4.43 -21.07
CA GLY A 275 3.28 4.02 -19.85
C GLY A 275 2.95 4.87 -18.61
N SER A 276 3.92 4.93 -17.68
CA SER A 276 3.82 5.67 -16.40
C SER A 276 4.76 6.86 -16.32
N MET A 277 4.45 7.81 -15.44
CA MET A 277 5.29 8.96 -15.09
C MET A 277 5.33 9.09 -13.57
N ALA A 278 6.48 9.48 -13.01
CA ALA A 278 6.61 9.81 -11.60
C ALA A 278 7.34 11.15 -11.47
N VAL A 279 6.82 12.03 -10.63
CA VAL A 279 7.33 13.37 -10.41
C VAL A 279 7.60 13.53 -8.92
N ASN A 280 8.78 14.04 -8.56
CA ASN A 280 9.14 14.36 -7.18
C ASN A 280 9.43 15.86 -7.07
N SER A 281 8.71 16.56 -6.21
CA SER A 281 8.79 18.02 -6.01
C SER A 281 7.95 18.41 -4.79
N ASP A 282 8.14 19.60 -4.25
CA ASP A 282 7.35 20.13 -3.13
C ASP A 282 5.87 20.32 -3.50
N SER A 283 5.57 20.69 -4.76
CA SER A 283 4.20 20.87 -5.27
C SER A 283 3.99 20.17 -6.62
N PRO A 284 4.03 18.83 -6.65
CA PRO A 284 4.08 18.05 -7.89
C PRO A 284 2.83 18.23 -8.75
N THR A 285 1.67 18.53 -8.15
CA THR A 285 0.38 18.74 -8.83
C THR A 285 0.25 20.11 -9.50
N ARG A 286 1.19 21.03 -9.27
CA ARG A 286 1.22 22.36 -9.90
C ARG A 286 2.21 22.47 -11.05
N LEU A 287 3.03 21.44 -11.26
CA LEU A 287 4.07 21.48 -12.28
C LEU A 287 3.50 21.31 -13.70
N PRO A 288 4.00 22.10 -14.68
CA PRO A 288 3.61 22.01 -16.09
C PRO A 288 3.58 20.58 -16.64
N GLU A 289 4.63 19.80 -16.38
CA GLU A 289 4.78 18.45 -16.90
C GLU A 289 3.73 17.47 -16.33
N THR A 290 3.35 17.63 -15.06
CA THR A 290 2.32 16.81 -14.42
C THR A 290 0.94 17.17 -14.99
N LEU A 291 0.67 18.46 -15.20
CA LEU A 291 -0.57 18.97 -15.79
C LEU A 291 -0.72 18.54 -17.26
N VAL A 292 0.36 18.62 -18.05
CA VAL A 292 0.40 18.13 -19.43
C VAL A 292 0.15 16.61 -19.47
N ALA A 293 0.81 15.85 -18.59
CA ALA A 293 0.62 14.41 -18.52
C ALA A 293 -0.81 14.01 -18.10
N LEU A 294 -1.44 14.75 -17.19
CA LEU A 294 -2.85 14.60 -16.83
C LEU A 294 -3.76 14.84 -18.05
N SER A 295 -3.52 15.95 -18.78
CA SER A 295 -4.25 16.27 -20.02
C SER A 295 -4.04 15.25 -21.16
N GLY A 296 -2.93 14.51 -21.10
CA GLY A 296 -2.61 13.39 -22.00
C GLY A 296 -3.23 12.05 -21.59
N GLY A 297 -4.05 12.02 -20.52
CA GLY A 297 -4.74 10.81 -20.06
C GLY A 297 -3.95 9.94 -19.09
N LYS A 298 -2.87 10.46 -18.47
CA LYS A 298 -2.24 9.79 -17.33
C LYS A 298 -2.95 10.21 -16.04
N LEU A 299 -3.41 9.25 -15.24
CA LEU A 299 -4.13 9.51 -14.00
C LEU A 299 -3.26 9.19 -12.78
N PRO A 300 -3.41 9.93 -11.66
CA PRO A 300 -2.67 9.66 -10.43
C PRO A 300 -3.08 8.31 -9.82
N VAL A 301 -2.13 7.38 -9.74
CA VAL A 301 -2.32 6.07 -9.08
C VAL A 301 -1.75 6.05 -7.67
N ARG A 302 -0.76 6.91 -7.41
CA ARG A 302 -0.15 7.10 -6.10
C ARG A 302 0.21 8.57 -5.91
N ALA A 303 -0.05 9.11 -4.73
CA ALA A 303 0.27 10.48 -4.37
C ALA A 303 0.79 10.57 -2.94
N ALA A 304 1.82 11.37 -2.73
CA ALA A 304 2.20 11.84 -1.42
C ALA A 304 1.43 13.13 -1.10
N MET A 305 0.98 13.23 0.14
CA MET A 305 0.15 14.33 0.61
C MET A 305 0.33 14.54 2.12
N GLN A 306 0.04 15.74 2.55
CA GLN A 306 -0.24 16.09 3.93
C GLN A 306 -1.73 16.32 4.08
N ILE A 307 -2.31 15.79 5.14
CA ILE A 307 -3.67 16.15 5.54
C ILE A 307 -3.65 16.72 6.96
N GLU A 308 -4.55 17.66 7.21
CA GLU A 308 -4.81 18.19 8.54
C GLU A 308 -6.24 17.83 8.94
N ALA A 309 -6.39 17.15 10.07
CA ALA A 309 -7.68 16.74 10.61
C ALA A 309 -7.62 16.83 12.14
N GLN A 310 -8.64 17.44 12.76
CA GLN A 310 -8.72 17.59 14.22
C GLN A 310 -7.42 18.15 14.84
N ASP A 311 -6.92 19.25 14.28
CA ASP A 311 -5.69 19.95 14.67
C ASP A 311 -4.39 19.11 14.58
N ASN A 312 -4.46 17.93 13.97
CA ASN A 312 -3.33 17.04 13.75
C ASN A 312 -2.94 17.00 12.27
N ALA A 313 -1.65 17.16 12.00
CA ALA A 313 -1.07 17.05 10.67
C ALA A 313 -0.45 15.68 10.42
N PHE A 314 -0.88 15.02 9.35
CA PHE A 314 -0.39 13.70 8.94
C PHE A 314 0.24 13.77 7.55
N GLY A 315 1.48 13.30 7.42
CA GLY A 315 2.15 13.20 6.12
C GLY A 315 2.21 11.75 5.67
N PHE A 316 1.83 11.42 4.44
CA PHE A 316 1.89 10.04 3.94
C PHE A 316 1.89 9.99 2.41
N ALA A 317 2.13 8.79 1.87
CA ALA A 317 1.88 8.49 0.48
C ALA A 317 0.87 7.35 0.37
N VAL A 318 -0.18 7.56 -0.43
CA VAL A 318 -1.25 6.60 -0.65
C VAL A 318 -1.22 6.08 -2.09
N ARG A 319 -1.35 4.76 -2.25
CA ARG A 319 -1.66 4.12 -3.53
C ARG A 319 -3.18 3.87 -3.56
N GLY A 320 -3.87 4.52 -4.50
CA GLY A 320 -5.33 4.67 -4.49
C GLY A 320 -6.08 3.36 -4.68
N ASP A 321 -5.77 2.59 -5.73
CA ASP A 321 -6.42 1.30 -6.05
C ASP A 321 -6.36 0.31 -4.87
N ALA A 322 -5.17 0.13 -4.31
CA ALA A 322 -4.94 -0.79 -3.21
C ALA A 322 -5.23 -0.19 -1.83
N MET A 323 -5.52 1.11 -1.71
CA MET A 323 -5.67 1.83 -0.43
C MET A 323 -4.53 1.53 0.56
N VAL A 324 -3.31 1.61 0.05
CA VAL A 324 -2.08 1.37 0.82
C VAL A 324 -1.46 2.70 1.22
N PHE A 325 -1.26 2.89 2.52
CA PHE A 325 -0.55 4.03 3.07
C PHE A 325 0.90 3.66 3.32
N SER A 326 1.81 4.57 3.01
CA SER A 326 3.26 4.35 3.12
C SER A 326 3.92 5.65 3.54
N SER A 327 5.11 5.55 4.12
CA SER A 327 5.83 6.70 4.67
C SER A 327 4.95 7.58 5.56
N VAL A 328 4.03 6.97 6.31
CA VAL A 328 3.12 7.67 7.21
C VAL A 328 3.94 8.26 8.35
N GLN A 329 3.85 9.57 8.49
CA GLN A 329 4.39 10.37 9.57
C GLN A 329 3.21 10.80 10.43
N LEU A 330 3.20 10.31 11.67
CA LEU A 330 2.22 10.69 12.66
C LEU A 330 2.70 11.96 13.38
N PRO A 331 1.78 12.78 13.90
CA PRO A 331 2.12 13.84 14.84
C PRO A 331 2.93 13.30 16.03
N PRO A 332 3.79 14.13 16.65
CA PRO A 332 4.52 13.72 17.84
C PRO A 332 3.55 13.32 18.97
N PRO A 333 3.93 12.38 19.84
CA PRO A 333 3.08 11.97 20.94
C PRO A 333 2.85 13.09 21.95
N GLU A 334 1.63 13.18 22.49
CA GLU A 334 1.26 14.15 23.53
C GLU A 334 1.28 13.44 24.90
N ASP A 335 1.91 14.08 25.90
CA ASP A 335 1.89 13.65 27.30
C ASP A 335 2.21 12.17 27.61
N ALA A 336 2.96 11.51 26.72
CA ALA A 336 3.33 10.10 26.84
C ALA A 336 4.74 9.92 27.41
N ASN A 337 4.82 9.57 28.70
CA ASN A 337 6.11 9.42 29.42
C ASN A 337 6.66 7.98 29.46
N THR A 338 5.94 7.01 28.90
CA THR A 338 6.36 5.60 28.85
C THR A 338 6.24 5.06 27.42
N ALA A 339 7.04 4.05 27.07
CA ALA A 339 7.00 3.45 25.74
C ALA A 339 5.60 2.91 25.38
N VAL A 340 4.89 2.32 26.35
CA VAL A 340 3.53 1.81 26.16
C VAL A 340 2.54 2.96 25.89
N ALA A 341 2.64 4.07 26.62
CA ALA A 341 1.81 5.24 26.39
C ALA A 341 2.08 5.87 25.01
N VAL A 342 3.35 5.97 24.61
CA VAL A 342 3.74 6.48 23.28
C VAL A 342 3.15 5.61 22.18
N PHE A 343 3.20 4.29 22.35
CA PHE A 343 2.65 3.38 21.37
C PHE A 343 1.11 3.47 21.30
N GLY A 344 0.43 3.54 22.45
CA GLY A 344 -1.01 3.76 22.52
C GLY A 344 -1.45 5.04 21.78
N ASP A 345 -0.76 6.15 22.03
CA ASP A 345 -1.01 7.44 21.35
C ASP A 345 -0.79 7.33 19.83
N ARG A 346 0.28 6.66 19.40
CA ARG A 346 0.54 6.43 17.97
C ARG A 346 -0.57 5.61 17.30
N ILE A 347 -1.11 4.60 17.98
CA ILE A 347 -2.26 3.83 17.46
C ILE A 347 -3.51 4.70 17.37
N ALA A 348 -3.76 5.58 18.35
CA ALA A 348 -4.86 6.54 18.29
C ALA A 348 -4.71 7.50 17.08
N LYS A 349 -3.53 8.11 16.91
CA LYS A 349 -3.25 8.98 15.76
C LYS A 349 -3.33 8.24 14.42
N LEU A 350 -2.92 6.97 14.38
CA LEU A 350 -3.08 6.14 13.18
C LEU A 350 -4.56 5.89 12.86
N ARG A 351 -5.39 5.66 13.88
CA ARG A 351 -6.84 5.51 13.77
C ARG A 351 -7.51 6.79 13.24
N ASP A 352 -7.05 7.97 13.69
CA ASP A 352 -7.54 9.28 13.23
C ASP A 352 -7.18 9.54 11.76
N LEU A 353 -5.94 9.23 11.35
CA LEU A 353 -5.53 9.26 9.95
C LEU A 353 -6.42 8.35 9.09
N ILE A 354 -6.71 7.14 9.58
CA ILE A 354 -7.58 6.19 8.87
C ILE A 354 -8.99 6.76 8.72
N ASP A 355 -9.58 7.33 9.77
CA ASP A 355 -10.91 7.94 9.70
C ASP A 355 -10.94 9.15 8.76
N ALA A 356 -9.89 9.98 8.76
CA ALA A 356 -9.78 11.11 7.83
C ALA A 356 -9.67 10.63 6.38
N GLY A 357 -8.83 9.63 6.11
CA GLY A 357 -8.67 9.03 4.78
C GLY A 357 -9.97 8.38 4.27
N ASP A 358 -10.63 7.59 5.10
CA ASP A 358 -11.93 6.98 4.77
C ASP A 358 -13.04 8.04 4.63
N GLY A 359 -12.98 9.11 5.41
CA GLY A 359 -13.88 10.25 5.31
C GLY A 359 -13.75 10.99 3.97
N LEU A 360 -12.51 11.25 3.52
CA LEU A 360 -12.24 11.82 2.20
C LEU A 360 -12.72 10.91 1.08
N TYR A 361 -12.51 9.60 1.20
CA TYR A 361 -12.99 8.65 0.21
C TYR A 361 -14.51 8.54 0.20
N ALA A 362 -15.16 8.54 1.37
CA ALA A 362 -16.62 8.56 1.48
C ALA A 362 -17.23 9.84 0.88
N ALA A 363 -16.59 11.00 1.05
CA ALA A 363 -17.02 12.25 0.41
C ALA A 363 -17.00 12.14 -1.13
N PHE A 364 -15.95 11.53 -1.67
CA PHE A 364 -15.88 11.19 -3.09
C PHE A 364 -16.98 10.20 -3.50
N LEU A 365 -17.17 9.09 -2.79
CA LEU A 365 -18.17 8.07 -3.11
C LEU A 365 -19.59 8.65 -3.16
N LYS A 366 -19.94 9.51 -2.19
CA LYS A 366 -21.22 10.24 -2.19
C LYS A 366 -21.43 11.03 -3.48
N ARG A 367 -20.40 11.73 -3.94
CA ARG A 367 -20.47 12.50 -5.19
C ARG A 367 -20.49 11.61 -6.42
N ARG A 368 -19.64 10.57 -6.42
CA ARG A 368 -19.40 9.64 -7.52
C ARG A 368 -20.59 8.76 -7.86
N LEU A 369 -21.35 8.37 -6.84
CA LEU A 369 -22.55 7.55 -6.98
C LEU A 369 -23.82 8.40 -7.04
N SER A 370 -23.73 9.73 -6.92
CA SER A 370 -24.88 10.61 -7.05
C SER A 370 -25.29 10.88 -8.50
N SER A 371 -26.54 11.32 -8.68
CA SER A 371 -27.06 11.86 -9.95
C SER A 371 -26.31 13.11 -10.44
N LYS A 372 -25.51 13.77 -9.59
CA LYS A 372 -24.68 14.94 -9.95
C LYS A 372 -23.32 14.56 -10.51
N TRP A 373 -22.97 13.27 -10.56
CA TRP A 373 -21.69 12.82 -11.11
C TRP A 373 -21.43 13.28 -12.56
N PRO A 374 -22.38 13.20 -13.51
CA PRO A 374 -22.14 13.65 -14.88
C PRO A 374 -21.72 15.12 -14.99
N GLN A 375 -22.32 16.00 -14.16
CA GLN A 375 -21.96 17.42 -14.08
C GLN A 375 -20.55 17.60 -13.51
N THR A 376 -20.22 16.87 -12.44
CA THR A 376 -18.89 16.88 -11.83
C THR A 376 -17.82 16.41 -12.80
N LEU A 377 -18.07 15.28 -13.48
CA LEU A 377 -17.16 14.72 -14.47
C LEU A 377 -16.95 15.68 -15.64
N SER A 378 -18.00 16.38 -16.08
CA SER A 378 -17.87 17.40 -17.13
C SER A 378 -16.99 18.57 -16.68
N ALA A 379 -17.14 19.04 -15.44
CA ALA A 379 -16.28 20.09 -14.89
C ALA A 379 -14.81 19.64 -14.78
N MET A 380 -14.58 18.41 -14.29
CA MET A 380 -13.23 17.83 -14.23
C MET A 380 -12.60 17.70 -15.62
N ARG A 381 -13.35 17.26 -16.64
CA ARG A 381 -12.87 17.18 -18.03
C ARG A 381 -12.47 18.55 -18.57
N ALA A 382 -13.28 19.59 -18.32
CA ALA A 382 -12.98 20.95 -18.74
C ALA A 382 -11.69 21.47 -18.08
N TRP A 383 -11.52 21.23 -16.78
CA TRP A 383 -10.29 21.57 -16.05
C TRP A 383 -9.06 20.82 -16.56
N ILE A 384 -9.16 19.52 -16.82
CA ILE A 384 -8.06 18.73 -17.39
C ILE A 384 -7.69 19.22 -18.80
N ALA A 385 -8.68 19.64 -19.60
CA ALA A 385 -8.43 20.22 -20.91
C ALA A 385 -7.69 21.57 -20.82
N SER A 386 -8.01 22.42 -19.83
CA SER A 386 -7.29 23.69 -19.63
C SER A 386 -5.84 23.50 -19.19
N CYS A 387 -5.53 22.40 -18.48
CA CYS A 387 -4.17 22.06 -18.05
C CYS A 387 -3.18 21.91 -19.22
N ARG A 388 -3.66 21.58 -20.42
CA ARG A 388 -2.82 21.51 -21.64
C ARG A 388 -2.13 22.83 -21.97
N HIS A 389 -2.79 23.95 -21.70
CA HIS A 389 -2.32 25.29 -22.06
C HIS A 389 -1.43 25.91 -20.96
N ALA A 390 -1.60 25.48 -19.71
CA ALA A 390 -0.75 25.89 -18.59
C ALA A 390 0.70 25.35 -18.68
N GLY A 391 0.96 24.41 -19.61
CA GLY A 391 2.29 23.84 -19.86
C GLY A 391 3.19 24.67 -20.79
N SER A 392 2.66 25.75 -21.39
CA SER A 392 3.43 26.63 -22.27
C SER A 392 4.14 27.71 -21.44
N PRO A 393 5.47 27.88 -21.55
CA PRO A 393 6.19 28.94 -20.85
C PRO A 393 5.99 30.27 -21.58
N GLN A 394 4.76 30.78 -21.60
CA GLN A 394 4.43 32.16 -21.94
C GLN A 394 3.22 32.55 -21.10
N ASP A 395 3.51 32.95 -19.86
CA ASP A 395 2.88 34.06 -19.14
C ASP A 395 3.39 34.00 -17.69
N GLY A 396 4.47 34.75 -17.43
CA GLY A 396 4.91 35.01 -16.07
C GLY A 396 3.88 35.89 -15.35
N PRO A 397 3.68 35.73 -14.03
CA PRO A 397 2.85 36.66 -13.29
C PRO A 397 3.52 38.03 -13.33
N THR A 398 2.81 39.02 -13.84
CA THR A 398 3.15 40.43 -13.63
C THR A 398 2.96 40.71 -12.15
N THR A 399 4.04 40.58 -11.38
CA THR A 399 4.11 40.99 -9.99
C THR A 399 3.96 42.51 -9.94
N GLY A 400 2.75 43.00 -9.67
CA GLY A 400 2.53 44.36 -9.25
C GLY A 400 3.22 44.57 -7.91
N LEU A 401 4.28 45.38 -7.93
CA LEU A 401 4.99 45.88 -6.76
C LEU A 401 4.01 46.55 -5.78
N LEU A 402 3.96 46.02 -4.55
CA LEU A 402 3.62 46.80 -3.37
C LEU A 402 4.81 47.70 -3.06
N GLU A 403 4.72 48.96 -3.46
CA GLU A 403 5.61 50.01 -2.96
C GLU A 403 5.31 50.33 -1.49
N ALA A 404 6.40 50.60 -0.78
CA ALA A 404 6.51 50.74 0.65
C ALA A 404 5.75 51.95 1.22
N VAL A 405 5.19 51.75 2.42
CA VAL A 405 4.86 52.83 3.36
C VAL A 405 6.12 53.12 4.19
N SER A 406 6.54 54.38 4.17
CA SER A 406 7.47 55.04 5.09
C SER A 406 6.78 55.48 6.37
#